data_AF-A0A9P7BLG6-F1
#
_entry.id   AF-A0A9P7BLG6-F1
#
_cell.length_a   1.000
_cell.length_b   1.000
_cell.length_c   1.000
_cell.angle_alpha   90.00
_cell.angle_beta   90.00
_cell.angle_gamma   90.00
#
_symmetry.space_group_name_H-M   'P 1'
#
loop_
_entity.id
_entity.type
_entity.pdbx_description
1 polymer ?
#
loop_
_entity_poly.entity_id
_entity_poly.type
_entity_poly.pdbx_seq_one_letter_code
_entity_poly.pdbx_strand_id
1 'polypeptide(L)'
;MELFKDRIFNEVNTTTSDLLNVPKGTYTTASAEWNNGSRSDILYVPCLGVQNSLPPILIEVLSIVNEAFMERLVKYSQSAKQLYKSYLLVMVFCIDKLSLSTLITKFIPVDSKPWMQRIMCCDFWAKNCYLVSKPSLSCEEVDANVSSLQAPSMFLIEQSPTLYGHSHPEHSTQREDLVRVVDVICTNNEKLWNKVGASLVNVPGTLEAKKIVSRAL
;
A
#
# COMPACT_ATOMS: atom_id res chain seq x y z
N MET A 1 -9.90 1.35 -19.93
CA MET A 1 -9.63 2.09 -18.68
C MET A 1 -10.59 1.69 -17.55
N GLU A 2 -11.85 1.32 -17.85
CA GLU A 2 -12.77 0.68 -16.88
C GLU A 2 -12.33 -0.74 -16.47
N LEU A 3 -11.93 -1.58 -17.43
CA LEU A 3 -11.36 -2.92 -17.18
C LEU A 3 -10.12 -2.95 -16.27
N PHE A 4 -9.44 -1.81 -16.07
CA PHE A 4 -8.24 -1.66 -15.23
C PHE A 4 -8.62 -1.37 -13.76
N LYS A 5 -9.79 -0.77 -13.52
CA LYS A 5 -10.32 -0.50 -12.18
C LYS A 5 -11.06 -1.72 -11.62
N ASP A 6 -11.79 -2.44 -12.47
CA ASP A 6 -12.51 -3.66 -12.10
C ASP A 6 -11.58 -4.82 -11.70
N ARG A 7 -10.31 -4.79 -12.15
CA ARG A 7 -9.32 -5.84 -11.85
C ARG A 7 -8.62 -5.62 -10.49
N ILE A 8 -8.31 -4.37 -10.15
CA ILE A 8 -7.86 -3.94 -8.80
C ILE A 8 -8.94 -4.23 -7.74
N PHE A 9 -10.21 -4.11 -8.12
CA PHE A 9 -11.36 -4.27 -7.26
C PHE A 9 -11.51 -5.68 -6.64
N ASN A 10 -11.06 -6.73 -7.33
CA ASN A 10 -11.20 -8.11 -6.84
C ASN A 10 -10.18 -8.48 -5.75
N GLU A 11 -8.93 -8.02 -5.84
CA GLU A 11 -7.91 -8.30 -4.82
C GLU A 11 -8.18 -7.60 -3.49
N VAL A 12 -8.68 -6.37 -3.53
CA VAL A 12 -8.91 -5.62 -2.29
C VAL A 12 -10.22 -5.95 -1.60
N ASN A 13 -11.18 -6.57 -2.30
CA ASN A 13 -12.27 -7.25 -1.60
C ASN A 13 -11.76 -8.36 -0.66
N THR A 14 -10.65 -9.02 -1.01
CA THR A 14 -10.00 -10.01 -0.16
C THR A 14 -9.20 -9.32 0.96
N THR A 15 -8.42 -8.28 0.66
CA THR A 15 -7.69 -7.49 1.68
C THR A 15 -8.62 -6.84 2.72
N THR A 16 -9.73 -6.25 2.29
CA THR A 16 -10.71 -5.60 3.18
C THR A 16 -11.46 -6.63 4.03
N SER A 17 -11.81 -7.77 3.44
CA SER A 17 -12.37 -8.92 4.16
C SER A 17 -11.40 -9.43 5.23
N ASP A 18 -10.13 -9.65 4.92
CA ASP A 18 -9.16 -10.18 5.90
C ASP A 18 -8.75 -9.16 6.98
N LEU A 19 -8.79 -7.86 6.64
CA LEU A 19 -8.42 -6.77 7.52
C LEU A 19 -9.55 -6.35 8.47
N LEU A 20 -10.79 -6.30 7.97
CA LEU A 20 -11.96 -5.79 8.69
C LEU A 20 -13.08 -6.82 8.88
N ASN A 21 -12.94 -8.04 8.38
CA ASN A 21 -13.97 -9.10 8.40
C ASN A 21 -15.29 -8.63 7.78
N VAL A 22 -15.22 -7.94 6.63
CA VAL A 22 -16.38 -7.45 5.89
C VAL A 22 -16.64 -8.25 4.61
N PRO A 23 -17.90 -8.37 4.14
CA PRO A 23 -18.20 -9.06 2.90
C PRO A 23 -17.50 -8.46 1.68
N LYS A 24 -17.21 -9.29 0.67
CA LYS A 24 -16.74 -8.80 -0.64
C LYS A 24 -17.78 -7.84 -1.25
N GLY A 25 -17.31 -6.80 -1.93
CA GLY A 25 -18.13 -5.74 -2.54
C GLY A 25 -18.48 -4.58 -1.59
N THR A 26 -18.01 -4.63 -0.34
CA THR A 26 -18.27 -3.58 0.67
C THR A 26 -17.54 -2.27 0.35
N TYR A 27 -16.40 -2.35 -0.35
CA TYR A 27 -15.56 -1.21 -0.70
C TYR A 27 -15.45 -1.03 -2.21
N THR A 28 -15.20 0.21 -2.63
CA THR A 28 -14.86 0.56 -4.02
C THR A 28 -13.66 1.49 -4.06
N THR A 29 -12.94 1.52 -5.18
CA THR A 29 -11.81 2.43 -5.39
C THR A 29 -12.32 3.86 -5.59
N ALA A 30 -11.68 4.82 -4.93
CA ALA A 30 -11.90 6.25 -5.14
C ALA A 30 -10.67 6.90 -5.81
N SER A 31 -10.82 8.17 -6.19
CA SER A 31 -9.67 8.97 -6.61
C SER A 31 -8.69 9.11 -5.45
N ALA A 32 -7.42 8.81 -5.72
CA ALA A 32 -6.32 8.96 -4.78
C ALA A 32 -5.58 10.30 -4.95
N GLU A 33 -6.16 11.24 -5.71
CA GLU A 33 -5.61 12.58 -5.91
C GLU A 33 -6.22 13.57 -4.92
N TRP A 34 -5.36 14.34 -4.27
CA TRP A 34 -5.72 15.28 -3.21
C TRP A 34 -5.69 16.73 -3.72
N ASN A 35 -6.40 17.62 -3.03
CA ASN A 35 -6.57 19.02 -3.44
C ASN A 35 -5.26 19.81 -3.54
N ASN A 36 -4.19 19.36 -2.87
CA ASN A 36 -2.86 19.96 -2.95
C ASN A 36 -2.02 19.44 -4.13
N GLY A 37 -2.63 18.69 -5.05
CA GLY A 37 -1.97 18.08 -6.21
C GLY A 37 -1.13 16.85 -5.89
N SER A 38 -1.05 16.44 -4.62
CA SER A 38 -0.40 15.19 -4.24
C SER A 38 -1.30 13.99 -4.49
N ARG A 39 -0.70 12.80 -4.57
CA ARG A 39 -1.40 11.57 -4.91
C ARG A 39 -0.92 10.43 -4.03
N SER A 40 -1.85 9.68 -3.47
CA SER A 40 -1.60 8.39 -2.83
C SER A 40 -1.68 7.25 -3.84
N ASP A 41 -1.22 6.06 -3.45
CA ASP A 41 -1.25 4.91 -4.36
C ASP A 41 -2.68 4.40 -4.55
N ILE A 42 -3.35 4.01 -3.46
CA ILE A 42 -4.69 3.42 -3.55
C ILE A 42 -5.58 3.89 -2.40
N LEU A 43 -6.80 4.32 -2.73
CA LEU A 43 -7.83 4.70 -1.77
C LEU A 43 -9.11 3.89 -2.00
N TYR A 44 -9.59 3.27 -0.94
CA TYR A 44 -10.87 2.57 -0.89
C TYR A 44 -11.85 3.32 -0.01
N VAL A 45 -13.08 3.39 -0.48
CA VAL A 45 -14.20 4.01 0.24
C VAL A 45 -15.31 2.98 0.37
N PRO A 46 -16.01 2.93 1.52
CA PRO A 46 -17.14 2.01 1.64
C PRO A 46 -18.27 2.43 0.69
N CYS A 47 -18.97 1.44 0.14
CA CYS A 47 -20.13 1.67 -0.72
C CYS A 47 -21.23 2.43 0.05
N LEU A 48 -22.04 3.22 -0.68
CA LEU A 48 -22.99 4.22 -0.13
C LEU A 48 -23.86 3.70 1.03
N GLY A 49 -24.26 2.42 1.02
CA GLY A 49 -25.10 1.81 2.07
C GLY A 49 -24.44 1.66 3.45
N VAL A 50 -23.10 1.72 3.53
CA VAL A 50 -22.32 1.48 4.76
C VAL A 50 -21.21 2.53 4.96
N GLN A 51 -21.25 3.62 4.20
CA GLN A 51 -20.21 4.65 4.21
C GLN A 51 -19.99 5.31 5.58
N ASN A 52 -21.03 5.33 6.43
CA ASN A 52 -20.96 5.94 7.75
C ASN A 52 -20.53 4.96 8.86
N SER A 53 -20.53 3.65 8.61
CA SER A 53 -20.15 2.64 9.61
C SER A 53 -18.72 2.14 9.44
N LEU A 54 -18.14 2.30 8.26
CA LEU A 54 -16.82 1.78 7.91
C LEU A 54 -15.83 2.90 7.56
N PRO A 55 -14.56 2.82 8.00
CA PRO A 55 -13.56 3.81 7.64
C PRO A 55 -13.15 3.63 6.16
N PRO A 56 -12.83 4.70 5.42
CA PRO A 56 -12.10 4.54 4.17
C PRO A 56 -10.70 3.98 4.45
N ILE A 57 -10.13 3.27 3.48
CA ILE A 57 -8.85 2.57 3.61
C ILE A 57 -7.85 3.14 2.61
N LEU A 58 -6.70 3.55 3.09
CA LEU A 58 -5.59 4.06 2.28
C LEU A 58 -4.45 3.05 2.29
N ILE A 59 -3.97 2.70 1.11
CA ILE A 59 -2.84 1.79 0.92
C ILE A 59 -1.71 2.55 0.23
N GLU A 60 -0.51 2.43 0.80
CA GLU A 60 0.74 2.95 0.25
C GLU A 60 1.75 1.81 0.12
N VAL A 61 2.45 1.73 -1.01
CA VAL A 61 3.51 0.76 -1.28
C VAL A 61 4.80 1.53 -1.54
N LEU A 62 5.77 1.41 -0.64
CA LEU A 62 6.98 2.21 -0.69
C LEU A 62 8.24 1.40 -0.44
N SER A 63 9.28 1.74 -1.19
CA SER A 63 10.64 1.22 -0.97
C SER A 63 11.19 1.70 0.36
N ILE A 64 11.02 2.99 0.67
CA ILE A 64 11.58 3.60 1.88
C ILE A 64 10.49 4.30 2.69
N VAL A 65 10.36 3.89 3.96
CA VAL A 65 9.48 4.56 4.95
C VAL A 65 10.35 5.40 5.87
N ASN A 66 10.15 6.72 5.82
CA ASN A 66 10.88 7.73 6.59
C ASN A 66 9.93 8.77 7.20
N GLU A 67 10.48 9.73 7.95
CA GLU A 67 9.68 10.78 8.61
C GLU A 67 8.95 11.67 7.60
N ALA A 68 9.61 12.09 6.52
CA ALA A 68 8.98 12.90 5.47
C ALA A 68 7.79 12.17 4.81
N PHE A 69 7.87 10.86 4.66
CA PHE A 69 6.74 10.04 4.22
C PHE A 69 5.62 10.02 5.27
N MET A 70 5.94 9.81 6.55
CA MET A 70 4.91 9.82 7.59
C MET A 70 4.19 11.18 7.68
N GLU A 71 4.91 12.30 7.53
CA GLU A 71 4.29 13.63 7.44
C GLU A 71 3.36 13.76 6.22
N ARG A 72 3.76 13.21 5.08
CA ARG A 72 2.93 13.14 3.87
C ARG A 72 1.68 12.29 4.09
N LEU A 73 1.82 11.16 4.77
CA LEU A 73 0.72 10.26 5.12
C LEU A 73 -0.30 10.93 6.05
N VAL A 74 0.17 11.72 7.02
CA VAL A 74 -0.70 12.56 7.87
C VAL A 74 -1.50 13.55 7.02
N LYS A 75 -0.85 14.23 6.05
CA LYS A 75 -1.54 15.16 5.14
C LYS A 75 -2.59 14.45 4.28
N TYR A 76 -2.31 13.25 3.78
CA TYR A 76 -3.29 12.43 3.05
C TYR A 76 -4.49 12.10 3.93
N SER A 77 -4.22 11.71 5.17
CA SER A 77 -5.26 11.31 6.11
C SER A 77 -6.15 12.48 6.53
N GLN A 78 -5.57 13.68 6.69
CA GLN A 78 -6.33 14.90 6.90
C GLN A 78 -7.18 15.28 5.68
N SER A 79 -6.64 15.15 4.46
CA SER A 79 -7.38 15.42 3.21
C SER A 79 -8.58 14.48 3.08
N ALA A 80 -8.37 13.19 3.34
CA ALA A 80 -9.43 12.19 3.32
C ALA A 80 -10.47 12.44 4.41
N LYS A 81 -10.06 12.82 5.62
CA LYS A 81 -11.00 13.17 6.70
C LYS A 81 -11.89 14.35 6.31
N GLN A 82 -11.33 15.37 5.65
CA GLN A 82 -12.12 16.50 5.17
C GLN A 82 -13.15 16.08 4.13
N LEU A 83 -12.80 15.14 3.24
CA LEU A 83 -13.65 14.66 2.17
C LEU A 83 -14.73 13.67 2.65
N TYR A 84 -14.34 12.66 3.41
CA TYR A 84 -15.22 11.54 3.82
C TYR A 84 -15.78 11.67 5.23
N LYS A 85 -15.43 12.74 5.96
CA LYS A 85 -15.88 13.02 7.34
C LYS A 85 -15.58 11.89 8.33
N SER A 86 -14.62 11.02 8.01
CA SER A 86 -14.23 9.86 8.80
C SER A 86 -12.72 9.70 8.80
N TYR A 87 -12.18 9.13 9.88
CA TYR A 87 -10.76 8.79 9.95
C TYR A 87 -10.45 7.55 9.13
N LEU A 88 -9.33 7.58 8.42
CA LEU A 88 -8.87 6.48 7.59
C LEU A 88 -8.32 5.32 8.41
N LEU A 89 -8.43 4.11 7.86
CA LEU A 89 -7.52 3.02 8.15
C LEU A 89 -6.38 3.08 7.13
N VAL A 90 -5.14 3.11 7.59
CA VAL A 90 -3.96 3.23 6.72
C VAL A 90 -3.16 1.93 6.75
N MET A 91 -2.70 1.48 5.58
CA MET A 91 -1.85 0.31 5.42
C MET A 91 -0.63 0.65 4.57
N VAL A 92 0.56 0.43 5.11
CA VAL A 92 1.83 0.75 4.45
C VAL A 92 2.60 -0.56 4.22
N PHE A 93 2.96 -0.82 2.97
CA PHE A 93 3.88 -1.89 2.59
C PHE A 93 5.28 -1.30 2.37
N CYS A 94 6.22 -1.64 3.25
CA CYS A 94 7.61 -1.22 3.17
C CYS A 94 8.46 -2.32 2.53
N ILE A 95 8.83 -2.15 1.27
CA ILE A 95 9.42 -3.22 0.44
C ILE A 95 10.95 -3.25 0.44
N ASP A 96 11.65 -2.22 0.93
CA ASP A 96 13.14 -2.24 1.05
C ASP A 96 13.61 -1.85 2.46
N LYS A 97 13.63 -0.55 2.78
CA LYS A 97 14.29 -0.04 3.99
C LYS A 97 13.38 0.81 4.86
N LEU A 98 13.34 0.47 6.14
CA LEU A 98 12.87 1.35 7.19
C LEU A 98 14.02 2.28 7.57
N SER A 99 13.94 3.57 7.20
CA SER A 99 15.12 4.44 7.24
C SER A 99 15.47 4.98 8.62
N LEU A 100 14.77 4.58 9.69
CA LEU A 100 15.04 5.10 11.03
C LEU A 100 14.61 4.13 12.15
N SER A 101 15.56 3.79 13.03
CA SER A 101 15.31 2.93 14.20
C SER A 101 14.25 3.50 15.14
N THR A 102 14.17 4.82 15.30
CA THR A 102 13.17 5.49 16.15
C THR A 102 11.75 5.48 15.57
N LEU A 103 11.60 5.21 14.27
CA LEU A 103 10.28 5.03 13.67
C LEU A 103 9.75 3.65 14.01
N ILE A 104 10.59 2.61 13.91
CA ILE A 104 10.24 1.21 14.21
C ILE A 104 9.79 1.06 15.68
N THR A 105 10.43 1.75 16.63
CA THR A 105 10.04 1.67 18.05
C THR A 105 8.65 2.21 18.35
N LYS A 106 8.03 2.94 17.41
CA LYS A 106 6.64 3.42 17.52
C LYS A 106 5.62 2.41 17.02
N PHE A 107 6.07 1.29 16.45
CA PHE A 107 5.22 0.22 15.96
C PHE A 107 5.29 -0.98 16.88
N ILE A 108 4.12 -1.58 17.12
CA ILE A 108 3.97 -2.81 17.89
C ILE A 108 3.32 -3.89 17.02
N PRO A 109 3.67 -5.18 17.20
CA PRO A 109 2.97 -6.26 16.52
C PRO A 109 1.46 -6.24 16.80
N VAL A 110 0.67 -6.71 15.83
CA VAL A 110 -0.77 -6.94 16.03
C VAL A 110 -0.97 -8.37 16.53
N ASP A 111 -1.62 -8.54 17.69
CA ASP A 111 -1.74 -9.85 18.37
C ASP A 111 -2.27 -10.98 17.46
N SER A 112 -3.24 -10.69 16.59
CA SER A 112 -3.83 -11.66 15.67
C SER A 112 -3.10 -11.80 14.34
N LYS A 113 -2.15 -10.91 14.06
CA LYS A 113 -1.38 -10.84 12.80
C LYS A 113 0.04 -10.35 13.12
N PRO A 114 0.92 -11.17 13.73
CA PRO A 114 2.26 -10.75 14.16
C PRO A 114 3.15 -10.24 13.02
N TRP A 115 2.91 -10.73 11.80
CA TRP A 115 3.51 -10.25 10.56
C TRP A 115 3.15 -8.79 10.18
N MET A 116 2.16 -8.21 10.86
CA MET A 116 1.71 -6.82 10.72
C MET A 116 2.01 -6.04 11.99
N GLN A 117 2.51 -4.82 11.83
CA GLN A 117 2.74 -3.91 12.94
C GLN A 117 1.76 -2.74 12.88
N ARG A 118 1.41 -2.17 14.03
CA ARG A 118 0.53 -1.00 14.16
C ARG A 118 1.27 0.12 14.87
N ILE A 119 1.15 1.35 14.38
CA ILE A 119 1.69 2.52 15.09
C ILE A 119 0.90 2.75 16.39
N MET A 120 1.61 3.06 17.48
CA MET A 120 0.99 3.21 18.81
C MET A 120 0.06 4.42 18.93
N CYS A 121 0.30 5.49 18.17
CA CYS A 121 -0.48 6.74 18.27
C CYS A 121 -0.87 7.25 16.87
N CYS A 122 -2.18 7.31 16.61
CA CYS A 122 -2.76 7.85 15.38
C CYS A 122 -3.54 9.15 15.61
N ASP A 123 -3.35 9.78 16.77
CA ASP A 123 -4.24 10.82 17.27
C ASP A 123 -4.42 11.95 16.25
N PHE A 124 -5.69 12.26 15.97
CA PHE A 124 -6.11 13.34 15.09
C PHE A 124 -5.83 13.16 13.59
N TRP A 125 -5.25 12.04 13.13
CA TRP A 125 -4.99 11.82 11.70
C TRP A 125 -5.55 10.50 11.14
N ALA A 126 -5.57 9.40 11.89
CA ALA A 126 -6.09 8.12 11.40
C ALA A 126 -6.79 7.30 12.50
N LYS A 127 -7.57 6.30 12.09
CA LYS A 127 -8.19 5.30 12.98
C LYS A 127 -7.16 4.26 13.43
N ASN A 128 -6.40 3.74 12.48
CA ASN A 128 -5.24 2.87 12.68
C ASN A 128 -4.27 3.09 11.51
N CYS A 129 -2.98 2.87 11.75
CA CYS A 129 -1.98 2.80 10.70
C CYS A 129 -1.15 1.53 10.89
N TYR A 130 -1.17 0.68 9.87
CA TYR A 130 -0.46 -0.59 9.83
C TYR A 130 0.76 -0.49 8.93
N LEU A 131 1.81 -1.22 9.31
CA LEU A 131 3.05 -1.36 8.58
C LEU A 131 3.33 -2.86 8.38
N VAL A 132 3.59 -3.25 7.15
CA VAL A 132 4.10 -4.57 6.81
C VAL A 132 5.47 -4.38 6.17
N SER A 133 6.47 -5.10 6.68
CA SER A 133 7.87 -4.94 6.26
C SER A 133 8.61 -6.28 6.32
N LYS A 134 9.77 -6.36 5.67
CA LYS A 134 10.59 -7.58 5.69
C LYS A 134 10.88 -8.11 7.10
N PRO A 135 11.26 -7.29 8.09
CA PRO A 135 11.48 -7.78 9.45
C PRO A 135 10.22 -8.36 10.11
N SER A 136 9.03 -7.80 9.85
CA SER A 136 7.80 -8.30 10.45
C SER A 136 7.37 -9.63 9.83
N LEU A 137 7.57 -9.82 8.52
CA LEU A 137 7.29 -11.09 7.84
C LEU A 137 8.28 -12.21 8.19
N SER A 138 9.54 -11.89 8.50
CA SER A 138 10.56 -12.89 8.87
C SER A 138 10.41 -13.46 10.28
N CYS A 139 9.45 -12.96 11.07
CA CYS A 139 9.25 -13.36 12.46
C CYS A 139 8.45 -14.67 12.61
N GLU A 140 7.87 -15.19 11.53
CA GLU A 140 7.03 -16.39 11.53
C GLU A 140 7.69 -17.54 10.76
N GLU A 141 7.61 -18.75 11.30
CA GLU A 141 7.64 -19.96 10.47
C GLU A 141 6.38 -19.90 9.59
N VAL A 142 6.56 -19.92 8.26
CA VAL A 142 5.44 -19.84 7.32
C VAL A 142 4.57 -21.08 7.50
N ASP A 143 3.51 -20.92 8.29
CA ASP A 143 2.51 -21.96 8.49
C ASP A 143 1.81 -22.24 7.15
N ALA A 144 1.30 -23.45 6.94
CA ALA A 144 0.77 -23.87 5.65
C ALA A 144 -0.43 -23.03 5.15
N ASN A 145 -1.05 -22.24 6.05
CA ASN A 145 -2.20 -21.37 5.82
C ASN A 145 -1.85 -19.88 5.88
N VAL A 146 -1.05 -19.41 4.93
CA VAL A 146 -0.80 -17.97 4.72
C VAL A 146 -2.13 -17.24 4.46
N SER A 147 -2.43 -16.21 5.25
CA SER A 147 -3.66 -15.42 5.05
C SER A 147 -3.64 -14.68 3.71
N SER A 148 -4.82 -14.35 3.16
CA SER A 148 -4.92 -13.72 1.84
C SER A 148 -4.30 -12.32 1.76
N LEU A 149 -4.09 -11.68 2.91
CA LEU A 149 -3.35 -10.41 2.99
C LEU A 149 -1.85 -10.62 3.20
N GLN A 150 -1.43 -11.72 3.82
CA GLN A 150 -0.02 -12.02 4.07
C GLN A 150 0.71 -12.48 2.80
N ALA A 151 0.07 -13.27 1.93
CA ALA A 151 0.65 -13.70 0.66
C ALA A 151 1.07 -12.54 -0.26
N PRO A 152 0.20 -11.55 -0.57
CA PRO A 152 0.61 -10.38 -1.35
C PRO A 152 1.62 -9.51 -0.60
N SER A 153 1.57 -9.46 0.72
CA SER A 153 2.60 -8.77 1.52
C SER A 153 3.99 -9.37 1.28
N MET A 154 4.10 -10.71 1.35
CA MET A 154 5.36 -11.43 1.12
C MET A 154 5.90 -11.15 -0.27
N PHE A 155 5.06 -11.27 -1.30
CA PHE A 155 5.48 -11.01 -2.67
C PHE A 155 5.98 -9.58 -2.88
N LEU A 156 5.24 -8.58 -2.40
CA LEU A 156 5.63 -7.17 -2.55
C LEU A 156 6.97 -6.89 -1.89
N ILE A 157 7.24 -7.55 -0.76
CA ILE A 157 8.47 -7.36 0.03
C ILE A 157 9.65 -8.18 -0.50
N GLU A 158 9.41 -9.35 -1.10
CA GLU A 158 10.45 -10.12 -1.78
C GLU A 158 10.95 -9.43 -3.05
N GLN A 159 10.19 -8.47 -3.60
CA GLN A 159 10.48 -7.79 -4.86
C GLN A 159 10.74 -8.78 -6.01
N SER A 160 10.10 -9.94 -5.94
CA SER A 160 10.32 -11.03 -6.89
C SER A 160 9.89 -10.57 -8.30
N PRO A 161 10.79 -10.60 -9.31
CA PRO A 161 10.48 -10.09 -10.65
C PRO A 161 9.46 -10.96 -11.38
N THR A 162 9.23 -12.19 -10.89
CA THR A 162 8.21 -13.11 -11.38
C THR A 162 7.65 -13.94 -10.23
N LEU A 163 6.42 -14.42 -10.37
CA LEU A 163 5.80 -15.36 -9.43
C LEU A 163 6.54 -16.69 -9.29
N TYR A 164 7.37 -17.06 -10.27
CA TYR A 164 8.15 -18.29 -10.25
C TYR A 164 9.43 -18.18 -9.43
N GLY A 165 9.87 -16.95 -9.11
CA GLY A 165 11.05 -16.70 -8.28
C GLY A 165 10.78 -16.62 -6.77
N HIS A 166 9.52 -16.77 -6.35
CA HIS A 166 9.11 -16.64 -4.94
C HIS A 166 9.59 -17.84 -4.11
N SER A 167 9.98 -17.59 -2.85
CA SER A 167 10.50 -18.61 -1.93
C SER A 167 9.50 -19.72 -1.62
N HIS A 168 8.20 -19.45 -1.84
CA HIS A 168 7.10 -20.38 -1.58
C HIS A 168 6.13 -20.42 -2.78
N PRO A 169 6.42 -21.19 -3.83
CA PRO A 169 5.60 -21.26 -5.04
C PRO A 169 4.31 -22.09 -4.87
N GLU A 170 4.19 -22.86 -3.78
CA GLU A 170 3.09 -23.78 -3.49
C GLU A 170 1.87 -23.06 -2.86
N HIS A 171 2.05 -21.92 -2.17
CA HIS A 171 0.95 -21.11 -1.60
C HIS A 171 0.20 -20.27 -2.66
N SER A 172 0.27 -20.72 -3.91
CA SER A 172 -0.08 -19.98 -5.11
C SER A 172 -1.52 -20.12 -5.54
N THR A 173 -2.42 -20.64 -4.71
CA THR A 173 -3.86 -20.65 -5.00
C THR A 173 -4.49 -19.24 -5.06
N GLN A 174 -3.72 -18.19 -4.72
CA GLN A 174 -4.02 -16.78 -4.96
C GLN A 174 -3.19 -16.15 -6.10
N ARG A 175 -2.63 -16.98 -7.02
CA ARG A 175 -1.74 -16.55 -8.11
C ARG A 175 -2.31 -15.47 -9.01
N GLU A 176 -3.58 -15.59 -9.38
CA GLU A 176 -4.19 -14.63 -10.30
C GLU A 176 -4.35 -13.24 -9.68
N ASP A 177 -4.67 -13.20 -8.39
CA ASP A 177 -4.81 -11.98 -7.61
C ASP A 177 -3.44 -11.31 -7.43
N LEU A 178 -2.39 -12.10 -7.27
CA LEU A 178 -1.05 -11.56 -7.08
C LEU A 178 -0.41 -10.99 -8.36
N VAL A 179 -0.61 -11.64 -9.53
CA VAL A 179 -0.17 -11.09 -10.84
C VAL A 179 -0.70 -9.67 -11.04
N ARG A 180 -1.95 -9.44 -10.64
CA ARG A 180 -2.73 -8.25 -10.97
C ARG A 180 -2.40 -7.05 -10.08
N VAL A 181 -2.15 -7.23 -8.78
CA VAL A 181 -1.63 -6.16 -7.90
C VAL A 181 -0.31 -5.63 -8.46
N VAL A 182 0.54 -6.54 -8.94
CA VAL A 182 1.87 -6.23 -9.47
C VAL A 182 1.77 -5.46 -10.77
N ASP A 183 0.92 -5.90 -11.70
CA ASP A 183 0.65 -5.18 -12.94
C ASP A 183 0.19 -3.73 -12.67
N VAL A 184 -0.60 -3.52 -11.61
CA VAL A 184 -1.14 -2.21 -11.25
C VAL A 184 -0.05 -1.31 -10.69
N ILE A 185 0.78 -1.83 -9.79
CA ILE A 185 1.93 -1.10 -9.24
C ILE A 185 2.91 -0.77 -10.38
N CYS A 186 3.24 -1.72 -11.24
CA CYS A 186 4.09 -1.52 -12.41
C CYS A 186 3.52 -0.46 -13.35
N THR A 187 2.22 -0.52 -13.65
CA THR A 187 1.55 0.48 -14.51
C THR A 187 1.56 1.88 -13.87
N ASN A 188 1.35 1.97 -12.56
CA ASN A 188 1.38 3.26 -11.86
C ASN A 188 2.81 3.84 -11.83
N ASN A 189 3.81 2.99 -11.59
CA ASN A 189 5.22 3.37 -11.66
C ASN A 189 5.59 3.84 -13.06
N GLU A 190 5.12 3.17 -14.12
CA GLU A 190 5.35 3.57 -15.51
C GLU A 190 4.70 4.92 -15.83
N LYS A 191 3.49 5.19 -15.34
CA LYS A 191 2.82 6.50 -15.50
C LYS A 191 3.56 7.62 -14.79
N LEU A 192 4.03 7.36 -13.57
CA LEU A 192 4.90 8.28 -12.81
C LEU A 192 6.19 8.57 -13.60
N TRP A 193 6.81 7.53 -14.15
CA TRP A 193 7.98 7.62 -15.02
C TRP A 193 7.73 8.49 -16.24
N ASN A 194 6.63 8.28 -16.94
CA ASN A 194 6.28 9.05 -18.13
C ASN A 194 6.03 10.53 -17.79
N LYS A 195 5.44 10.81 -16.62
CA LYS A 195 5.21 12.18 -16.15
C LYS A 195 6.50 12.88 -15.73
N VAL A 196 7.36 12.19 -14.97
CA VAL A 196 8.69 12.70 -14.59
C VAL A 196 9.56 12.90 -15.83
N GLY A 197 9.54 11.95 -16.75
CA GLY A 197 10.20 12.02 -18.06
C GLY A 197 9.77 13.26 -18.83
N ALA A 198 8.45 13.44 -19.03
CA ALA A 198 7.88 14.60 -19.73
C ALA A 198 8.27 15.94 -19.07
N SER A 199 8.27 16.01 -17.74
CA SER A 199 8.68 17.22 -17.00
C SER A 199 10.17 17.52 -17.11
N LEU A 200 11.03 16.51 -17.30
CA LEU A 200 12.49 16.67 -17.41
C LEU A 200 12.99 16.87 -18.86
N VAL A 201 12.16 16.66 -19.88
CA VAL A 201 12.56 16.85 -21.30
C VAL A 201 13.00 18.29 -21.60
N ASN A 202 12.40 19.27 -20.93
CA ASN A 202 12.63 20.69 -21.22
C ASN A 202 13.62 21.38 -20.26
N VAL A 203 14.27 20.63 -19.37
CA VAL A 203 15.18 21.19 -18.36
C VAL A 203 16.63 20.82 -18.70
N PRO A 204 17.48 21.78 -19.11
CA PRO A 204 18.88 21.54 -19.42
C PRO A 204 19.64 20.98 -18.21
N GLY A 205 20.55 20.02 -18.43
CA GLY A 205 21.42 19.47 -17.38
C GLY A 205 20.82 18.37 -16.49
N THR A 206 19.60 17.89 -16.78
CA THR A 206 18.90 16.87 -15.95
C THR A 206 19.34 15.42 -16.18
N LEU A 207 20.45 15.20 -16.90
CA LEU A 207 20.91 13.84 -17.25
C LEU A 207 21.25 13.01 -15.99
N GLU A 208 21.85 13.63 -14.97
CA GLU A 208 22.15 12.94 -13.71
C GLU A 208 20.91 12.78 -12.82
N ALA A 209 19.96 13.73 -12.86
CA ALA A 209 18.67 13.54 -12.19
C ALA A 209 17.91 12.35 -12.79
N LYS A 210 17.91 12.18 -14.12
CA LYS A 210 17.31 11.00 -14.78
C LYS A 210 17.99 9.70 -14.35
N LYS A 211 19.32 9.67 -14.24
CA LYS A 211 20.08 8.49 -13.78
C LYS A 211 19.87 8.15 -12.30
N ILE A 212 19.72 9.14 -11.44
CA ILE A 212 19.45 8.91 -10.01
C ILE A 212 18.04 8.35 -9.82
N VAL A 213 17.05 8.94 -10.50
CA VAL A 213 15.67 8.44 -10.45
C VAL A 213 15.59 7.03 -11.03
N SER A 214 16.40 6.68 -12.04
CA SER A 214 16.39 5.32 -12.64
C SER A 214 17.06 4.26 -11.79
N ARG A 215 17.73 4.66 -10.71
CA ARG A 215 18.41 3.77 -9.76
C ARG A 215 17.70 3.65 -8.41
N ALA A 216 16.71 4.51 -8.14
CA ALA A 216 15.98 4.57 -6.88
C ALA A 216 14.69 3.74 -6.88
N LEU A 217 14.36 3.12 -8.01
CA LEU A 217 13.29 2.16 -8.25
C LEU A 217 13.92 0.87 -8.77
#